data_AF-A0A7D4X1N0-F1
#
_entry.id   AF-A0A7D4X1N0-F1
#
_cell.length_a   1.000
_cell.length_b   1.000
_cell.length_c   1.000
_cell.angle_alpha   90.00
_cell.angle_beta   90.00
_cell.angle_gamma   90.00
#
_symmetry.space_group_name_H-M   'P 1'
#
loop_
_entity.id
_entity.type
_entity.pdbx_description
1 polymer ?
#
loop_
_entity_poly.entity_id
_entity_poly.type
_entity_poly.pdbx_seq_one_letter_code
_entity_poly.pdbx_strand_id
1 'polypeptide(L)'
;DRVTAEGGRLSDVLSGYIDPDDNIAAPTDEVPVPGAKAPAAKEESDDEDEESEGGDDEEETESGPDPVVAAQRFGAVADQLQATAKVLKKHGRDGKESIEALQALADLFMPIKLVPKQFDVLVERVRDALNRLRQQERAIMQLCVRDARMPRADFLRLFPGNETDQTWSGDL
;
A
#
# COMPACT_ATOMS: atom_id res chain seq x y z
N ASP A 1 12.93 -11.87 10.11
CA ASP A 1 14.32 -12.11 9.68
C ASP A 1 15.32 -11.13 10.28
N ARG A 2 15.31 -9.83 9.94
CA ARG A 2 16.30 -8.88 10.51
C ARG A 2 16.29 -8.82 12.05
N VAL A 3 15.10 -8.83 12.66
CA VAL A 3 14.93 -8.86 14.12
C VAL A 3 15.50 -10.15 14.73
N THR A 4 15.27 -11.30 14.08
CA THR A 4 15.60 -12.62 14.63
C THR A 4 17.01 -13.11 14.29
N ALA A 5 17.58 -12.67 13.16
CA ALA A 5 18.87 -13.13 12.63
C ALA A 5 19.98 -12.07 12.68
N GLU A 6 19.63 -10.78 12.61
CA GLU A 6 20.60 -9.66 12.56
C GLU A 6 20.65 -8.84 13.86
N GLY A 7 19.91 -9.27 14.89
CA GLY A 7 19.88 -8.58 16.19
C GLY A 7 19.12 -7.25 16.19
N GLY A 8 18.23 -7.01 15.22
CA GLY A 8 17.35 -5.84 15.22
C GLY A 8 16.34 -5.86 16.37
N ARG A 9 15.81 -4.70 16.77
CA ARG A 9 14.81 -4.61 17.84
C ARG A 9 13.41 -4.75 17.26
N LEU A 10 12.51 -5.39 18.00
CA LEU A 10 11.11 -5.54 17.57
C LEU A 10 10.39 -4.18 17.50
N SER A 11 10.78 -3.25 18.39
CA SER A 11 10.31 -1.86 18.40
C SER A 11 10.75 -1.04 17.19
N ASP A 12 11.72 -1.49 16.38
CA ASP A 12 12.06 -0.84 15.11
C ASP A 12 11.07 -1.19 13.99
N VAL A 13 10.21 -2.19 14.21
CA VAL A 13 9.31 -2.77 13.21
C VAL A 13 7.84 -2.52 13.54
N LEU A 14 7.42 -2.80 14.77
CA LEU A 14 6.04 -2.55 15.23
C LEU A 14 6.01 -1.83 16.57
N SER A 15 4.95 -1.05 16.77
CA SER A 15 4.65 -0.40 18.06
C SER A 15 3.62 -1.18 18.87
N GLY A 16 2.87 -2.10 18.26
CA GLY A 16 1.85 -2.89 18.96
C GLY A 16 0.90 -3.61 18.02
N TYR A 17 -0.28 -3.95 18.54
CA TYR A 17 -1.35 -4.59 17.78
C TYR A 17 -2.62 -3.77 17.87
N ILE A 18 -3.38 -3.76 16.78
CA ILE A 18 -4.67 -3.09 16.71
C ILE A 18 -5.74 -4.11 17.14
N ASP A 19 -6.60 -3.72 18.07
CA ASP A 19 -7.80 -4.49 18.40
C ASP A 19 -8.85 -4.24 17.32
N PRO A 20 -9.52 -5.26 16.74
CA PRO A 20 -10.62 -5.07 15.79
C PRO A 20 -11.74 -4.12 16.25
N ASP A 21 -11.89 -3.89 17.57
CA ASP A 21 -12.85 -2.95 18.15
C ASP A 21 -12.29 -1.54 18.40
N ASP A 22 -10.96 -1.36 18.32
CA ASP A 22 -10.37 -0.02 18.30
C ASP A 22 -10.75 0.62 16.98
N ASN A 23 -11.59 1.65 17.04
CA ASN A 23 -11.95 2.46 15.90
C ASN A 23 -10.69 3.14 15.36
N ILE A 24 -9.96 2.43 14.50
CA ILE A 24 -8.91 3.00 13.67
C ILE A 24 -9.63 4.12 12.93
N ALA A 25 -9.32 5.37 13.27
CA ALA A 25 -9.60 6.48 12.37
C ALA A 25 -9.07 6.01 11.03
N ALA A 26 -9.99 5.69 10.11
CA ALA A 26 -9.68 5.17 8.79
C ALA A 26 -8.46 5.95 8.30
N PRO A 27 -7.41 5.28 7.77
CA PRO A 27 -6.19 5.97 7.35
C PRO A 27 -6.66 7.21 6.62
N THR A 28 -6.36 8.39 7.21
CA THR A 28 -6.98 9.66 6.82
C THR A 28 -7.12 9.65 5.32
N ASP A 29 -8.33 9.89 4.80
CA ASP A 29 -8.72 9.84 3.38
C ASP A 29 -7.86 10.72 2.44
N GLU A 30 -6.74 11.25 2.94
CA GLU A 30 -5.58 11.69 2.18
C GLU A 30 -4.75 10.50 1.66
N VAL A 31 -5.39 9.58 0.92
CA VAL A 31 -4.69 9.04 -0.25
C VAL A 31 -4.71 10.19 -1.24
N PRO A 32 -3.56 10.86 -1.56
CA PRO A 32 -3.61 11.94 -2.53
C PRO A 32 -4.00 11.30 -3.86
N VAL A 33 -5.26 11.49 -4.26
CA VAL A 33 -5.73 11.12 -5.58
C VAL A 33 -4.85 11.88 -6.57
N PRO A 34 -4.03 11.22 -7.39
CA PRO A 34 -3.11 11.92 -8.29
C PRO A 34 -3.93 12.60 -9.38
N GLY A 35 -4.26 13.89 -9.20
CA GLY A 35 -4.97 14.69 -10.19
C GLY A 35 -6.02 15.69 -9.70
N ALA A 36 -6.32 15.78 -8.40
CA ALA A 36 -7.24 16.81 -7.90
C ALA A 36 -6.53 18.18 -7.84
N LYS A 37 -6.93 19.10 -8.73
CA LYS A 37 -6.53 20.51 -8.65
C LYS A 37 -7.13 21.12 -7.39
N ALA A 38 -6.29 21.57 -6.46
CA ALA A 38 -6.70 22.45 -5.38
C ALA A 38 -7.21 23.78 -5.96
N PRO A 39 -8.37 24.31 -5.53
CA PRO A 39 -8.68 25.72 -5.72
C PRO A 39 -7.95 26.52 -4.64
N ALA A 40 -7.23 27.55 -5.06
CA ALA A 40 -6.62 28.54 -4.19
C ALA A 40 -7.70 29.47 -3.59
N ALA A 41 -7.65 29.69 -2.27
CA ALA A 41 -8.13 30.86 -1.53
C ALA A 41 -7.86 30.60 -0.04
N LYS A 42 -7.53 31.54 0.84
CA LYS A 42 -7.12 32.95 0.82
C LYS A 42 -6.55 33.17 2.24
N GLU A 43 -5.54 34.01 2.38
CA GLU A 43 -5.08 34.49 3.68
C GLU A 43 -6.22 35.24 4.39
N GLU A 44 -6.46 34.92 5.66
CA GLU A 44 -6.78 35.93 6.67
C GLU A 44 -6.30 35.43 8.03
N SER A 45 -5.54 36.31 8.68
CA SER A 45 -5.02 36.23 10.03
C SER A 45 -6.13 36.58 11.01
N ASP A 46 -6.33 35.79 12.06
CA ASP A 46 -6.51 36.37 13.40
C ASP A 46 -6.10 35.37 14.49
N ASP A 47 -5.50 35.95 15.52
CA ASP A 47 -4.87 35.39 16.70
C ASP A 47 -5.92 35.24 17.80
N GLU A 48 -5.96 34.11 18.51
CA GLU A 48 -6.43 34.04 19.90
C GLU A 48 -6.09 32.66 20.51
N ASP A 49 -5.17 32.71 21.48
CA ASP A 49 -4.85 31.69 22.47
C ASP A 49 -6.11 31.08 23.13
N GLU A 50 -6.19 29.76 23.21
CA GLU A 50 -6.72 29.09 24.40
C GLU A 50 -6.06 27.73 24.60
N GLU A 51 -5.36 27.62 25.73
CA GLU A 51 -4.85 26.39 26.34
C GLU A 51 -5.97 25.34 26.46
N SER A 52 -5.72 24.14 25.96
CA SER A 52 -6.29 22.93 26.56
C SER A 52 -5.29 21.78 26.42
N GLU A 53 -4.43 21.71 27.42
CA GLU A 53 -3.94 20.47 28.03
C GLU A 53 -4.89 19.29 27.78
N GLY A 54 -4.44 18.37 26.94
CA GLY A 54 -4.99 17.04 26.77
C GLY A 54 -3.82 16.08 26.68
N GLY A 55 -3.03 16.04 27.76
CA GLY A 55 -1.95 15.08 27.93
C GLY A 55 -2.51 13.66 27.92
N ASP A 56 -2.36 12.99 26.78
CA ASP A 56 -2.36 11.54 26.72
C ASP A 56 -0.89 11.09 26.79
N ASP A 57 -0.33 11.28 27.98
CA ASP A 57 0.92 10.64 28.41
C ASP A 57 0.55 9.19 28.75
N GLU A 58 0.27 8.40 27.72
CA GLU A 58 0.39 6.95 27.85
C GLU A 58 1.88 6.67 28.02
N GLU A 59 2.29 6.60 29.29
CA GLU A 59 3.57 6.10 29.74
C GLU A 59 3.97 4.89 28.86
N GLU A 60 4.90 5.13 27.93
CA GLU A 60 5.66 4.12 27.23
C GLU A 60 6.46 3.36 28.27
N THR A 61 5.78 2.45 28.99
CA THR A 61 6.46 1.46 29.81
C THR A 61 7.41 0.73 28.88
N GLU A 62 8.67 0.72 29.29
CA GLU A 62 9.88 0.19 28.65
C GLU A 62 9.78 -1.30 28.19
N SER A 63 8.61 -1.92 28.28
CA SER A 63 8.31 -3.23 27.73
C SER A 63 7.81 -3.08 26.29
N GLY A 64 8.74 -3.07 25.33
CA GLY A 64 8.41 -3.22 23.91
C GLY A 64 7.52 -4.45 23.62
N PRO A 65 6.97 -4.56 22.41
CA PRO A 65 6.00 -5.61 22.06
C PRO A 65 6.46 -7.01 22.49
N ASP A 66 5.55 -7.82 23.03
CA ASP A 66 5.89 -9.15 23.55
C ASP A 66 6.50 -10.02 22.45
N PRO A 67 7.77 -10.45 22.57
CA PRO A 67 8.45 -11.22 21.54
C PRO A 67 7.79 -12.57 21.27
N VAL A 68 7.10 -13.18 22.24
CA VAL A 68 6.40 -14.46 22.07
C VAL A 68 5.15 -14.26 21.22
N VAL A 69 4.34 -13.25 21.52
CA VAL A 69 3.15 -12.90 20.73
C VAL A 69 3.55 -12.48 19.32
N ALA A 70 4.63 -11.72 19.19
CA ALA A 70 5.17 -11.33 17.90
C ALA A 70 5.63 -12.53 17.07
N ALA A 71 6.40 -13.45 17.67
CA ALA A 71 6.82 -14.66 16.97
C ALA A 71 5.62 -15.48 16.48
N GLN A 72 4.55 -15.58 17.28
CA GLN A 72 3.32 -16.29 16.87
C GLN A 72 2.61 -15.58 15.72
N ARG A 73 2.36 -14.27 15.82
CA ARG A 73 1.63 -13.52 14.78
C ARG A 73 2.43 -13.42 13.47
N PHE A 74 3.72 -13.11 13.53
CA PHE A 74 4.58 -13.10 12.33
C PHE A 74 4.78 -14.51 11.75
N GLY A 75 4.79 -15.55 12.59
CA GLY A 75 4.78 -16.94 12.14
C GLY A 75 3.52 -17.27 11.35
N ALA A 76 2.34 -16.92 11.87
CA ALA A 76 1.07 -17.12 11.16
C ALA A 76 1.03 -16.36 9.82
N VAL A 77 1.51 -15.11 9.78
CA VAL A 77 1.64 -14.34 8.53
C VAL A 77 2.60 -15.02 7.55
N ALA A 78 3.74 -15.52 8.02
CA ALA A 78 4.72 -16.19 7.16
C ALA A 78 4.18 -17.51 6.57
N ASP A 79 3.49 -18.32 7.38
CA ASP A 79 2.86 -19.57 6.94
C ASP A 79 1.77 -19.29 5.91
N GLN A 80 0.90 -18.31 6.18
CA GLN A 80 -0.14 -17.92 5.24
C GLN A 80 0.45 -17.35 3.95
N LEU A 81 1.52 -16.55 4.02
CA LEU A 81 2.22 -16.04 2.84
C LEU A 81 2.75 -17.18 1.96
N GLN A 82 3.31 -18.23 2.55
CA GLN A 82 3.76 -19.41 1.81
C GLN A 82 2.59 -20.17 1.18
N ALA A 83 1.47 -20.31 1.89
CA ALA A 83 0.27 -20.93 1.36
C ALA A 83 -0.28 -20.13 0.16
N THR A 84 -0.44 -18.82 0.32
CA THR A 84 -0.91 -17.90 -0.73
C THR A 84 0.02 -17.93 -1.94
N ALA A 85 1.34 -17.97 -1.76
CA ALA A 85 2.29 -18.08 -2.87
C ALA A 85 2.10 -19.37 -3.69
N LYS A 86 1.77 -20.50 -3.05
CA LYS A 86 1.48 -21.77 -3.73
C LYS A 86 0.18 -21.70 -4.53
N VAL A 87 -0.85 -21.05 -3.99
CA VAL A 87 -2.14 -20.87 -4.67
C VAL A 87 -2.00 -19.94 -5.86
N LEU A 88 -1.32 -18.80 -5.70
CA LEU A 88 -1.05 -17.84 -6.78
C LEU A 88 -0.30 -18.47 -7.95
N LYS A 89 0.63 -19.39 -7.67
CA LYS A 89 1.37 -20.11 -8.73
C LYS A 89 0.48 -21.05 -9.54
N LYS A 90 -0.59 -21.59 -8.95
CA LYS A 90 -1.49 -22.55 -9.59
C LYS A 90 -2.67 -21.88 -10.31
N HIS A 91 -3.28 -20.87 -9.69
CA HIS A 91 -4.54 -20.29 -10.13
C HIS A 91 -4.41 -18.87 -10.70
N GLY A 92 -3.19 -18.32 -10.73
CA GLY A 92 -2.96 -16.92 -11.09
C GLY A 92 -3.46 -15.96 -10.01
N ARG A 93 -3.35 -14.66 -10.23
CA ARG A 93 -3.76 -13.66 -9.22
C ARG A 93 -5.27 -13.47 -9.14
N ASP A 94 -5.97 -13.61 -10.26
CA ASP A 94 -7.40 -13.31 -10.38
C ASP A 94 -8.32 -14.52 -10.11
N GLY A 95 -7.73 -15.67 -9.79
CA GLY A 95 -8.49 -16.87 -9.40
C GLY A 95 -9.20 -16.68 -8.07
N LYS A 96 -10.42 -17.22 -7.93
CA LYS A 96 -11.21 -17.13 -6.70
C LYS A 96 -10.44 -17.61 -5.46
N GLU A 97 -9.78 -18.76 -5.57
CA GLU A 97 -8.96 -19.34 -4.49
C GLU A 97 -7.77 -18.44 -4.12
N SER A 98 -7.18 -17.76 -5.09
CA SER A 98 -6.09 -16.80 -4.85
C SER A 98 -6.57 -15.55 -4.14
N ILE A 99 -7.76 -15.05 -4.50
CA ILE A 99 -8.38 -13.89 -3.83
C ILE A 99 -8.70 -14.23 -2.38
N GLU A 100 -9.28 -15.41 -2.12
CA GLU A 100 -9.55 -15.89 -0.75
C GLU A 100 -8.26 -16.03 0.06
N ALA A 101 -7.20 -16.60 -0.51
CA ALA A 101 -5.91 -16.73 0.15
C ALA A 101 -5.21 -15.39 0.42
N LEU A 102 -5.36 -14.41 -0.49
CA LEU A 102 -4.87 -13.04 -0.32
C LEU A 102 -5.64 -12.29 0.76
N GLN A 103 -6.97 -12.47 0.83
CA GLN A 103 -7.80 -11.88 1.88
C GLN A 103 -7.40 -12.42 3.25
N ALA A 104 -7.27 -13.74 3.40
CA ALA A 104 -6.82 -14.35 4.65
C ALA A 104 -5.43 -13.87 5.08
N LEU A 105 -4.52 -13.62 4.12
CA LEU A 105 -3.22 -13.02 4.42
C LEU A 105 -3.35 -11.57 4.90
N ALA A 106 -4.25 -10.78 4.29
CA ALA A 106 -4.52 -9.41 4.71
C ALA A 106 -5.12 -9.38 6.13
N ASP A 107 -6.05 -10.27 6.45
CA ASP A 107 -6.71 -10.35 7.76
C ASP A 107 -5.71 -10.64 8.89
N LEU A 108 -4.65 -11.41 8.62
CA LEU A 108 -3.57 -11.65 9.57
C LEU A 108 -2.58 -10.47 9.68
N PHE A 109 -2.42 -9.70 8.60
CA PHE A 109 -1.47 -8.59 8.55
C PHE A 109 -2.04 -7.29 9.11
N MET A 110 -3.33 -7.00 8.87
CA MET A 110 -3.99 -5.74 9.28
C MET A 110 -3.86 -5.41 10.77
N PRO A 111 -3.98 -6.37 11.72
CA PRO A 111 -3.87 -6.06 13.14
C PRO A 111 -2.46 -5.70 13.63
N ILE A 112 -1.44 -5.70 12.76
CA ILE A 112 -0.05 -5.37 13.13
C ILE A 112 0.17 -3.87 12.95
N LYS A 113 0.35 -3.14 14.07
CA LYS A 113 0.63 -1.70 14.05
C LYS A 113 2.11 -1.45 13.77
N LEU A 114 2.44 -1.18 12.51
CA LEU A 114 3.80 -0.85 12.10
C LEU A 114 4.25 0.51 12.63
N VAL A 115 5.55 0.64 12.91
CA VAL A 115 6.14 1.95 13.22
C VAL A 115 6.02 2.86 11.98
N PRO A 116 5.73 4.17 12.14
CA PRO A 116 5.51 5.08 11.01
C PRO A 116 6.58 5.01 9.92
N LYS A 117 7.86 4.92 10.30
CA LYS A 117 8.98 4.78 9.35
C LYS A 117 8.86 3.56 8.43
N GLN A 118 8.38 2.41 8.95
CA GLN A 118 8.20 1.21 8.13
C GLN A 118 6.96 1.33 7.25
N PHE A 119 5.90 1.94 7.76
CA PHE A 119 4.69 2.21 7.00
C PHE A 119 4.98 3.11 5.80
N ASP A 120 5.71 4.20 6.00
CA ASP A 120 6.10 5.14 4.93
C ASP A 120 6.88 4.44 3.81
N VAL A 121 7.86 3.60 4.15
CA VAL A 121 8.63 2.81 3.17
C VAL A 121 7.72 1.89 2.34
N LEU A 122 6.70 1.28 2.95
CA LEU A 122 5.73 0.45 2.23
C LEU A 122 4.87 1.29 1.28
N VAL A 123 4.39 2.44 1.74
CA VAL A 123 3.58 3.36 0.93
C VAL A 123 4.38 3.89 -0.25
N GLU A 124 5.61 4.33 -0.03
CA GLU A 124 6.52 4.78 -1.10
C GLU A 124 6.74 3.70 -2.15
N ARG A 125 6.98 2.46 -1.74
CA ARG A 125 7.15 1.34 -2.67
C ARG A 125 5.93 1.13 -3.58
N VAL A 126 4.72 1.29 -3.05
CA VAL A 126 3.48 1.21 -3.86
C VAL A 126 3.38 2.41 -4.81
N ARG A 127 3.64 3.62 -4.32
CA ARG A 127 3.63 4.84 -5.14
C ARG A 127 4.63 4.74 -6.30
N ASP A 128 5.83 4.24 -6.04
CA ASP A 128 6.87 4.04 -7.05
C ASP A 128 6.47 3.00 -8.11
N ALA A 129 5.83 1.91 -7.71
CA ALA A 129 5.30 0.93 -8.66
C ALA A 129 4.26 1.56 -9.59
N LEU A 130 3.34 2.37 -9.06
CA LEU A 130 2.35 3.10 -9.86
C LEU A 130 2.99 4.16 -10.76
N ASN A 131 4.01 4.87 -10.28
CA ASN A 131 4.74 5.85 -11.09
C ASN A 131 5.46 5.18 -12.26
N ARG A 132 6.10 4.03 -12.02
CA ARG A 132 6.71 3.21 -13.08
C ARG A 132 5.69 2.74 -14.10
N LEU A 133 4.51 2.27 -13.66
CA LEU A 133 3.42 1.89 -14.55
C LEU A 133 2.99 3.05 -15.46
N ARG A 134 2.72 4.23 -14.89
CA ARG A 134 2.35 5.43 -15.66
C ARG A 134 3.43 5.88 -16.63
N GLN A 135 4.70 5.71 -16.28
CA GLN A 135 5.81 6.00 -17.20
C GLN A 135 5.77 5.07 -18.41
N GLN A 136 5.52 3.77 -18.21
CA GLN A 136 5.37 2.82 -19.32
C GLN A 136 4.14 3.14 -20.17
N GLU A 137 2.98 3.40 -19.56
CA GLU A 137 1.76 3.78 -20.29
C GLU A 137 1.98 5.02 -21.17
N ARG A 138 2.64 6.06 -20.63
CA ARG A 138 2.98 7.27 -21.38
C ARG A 138 3.96 6.98 -22.51
N ALA A 139 4.98 6.16 -22.26
CA ALA A 139 5.95 5.78 -23.28
C ALA A 139 5.27 5.03 -24.43
N ILE A 140 4.40 4.06 -24.12
CA ILE A 140 3.63 3.31 -25.11
C ILE A 140 2.71 4.25 -25.90
N MET A 141 1.95 5.12 -25.22
CA MET A 141 1.10 6.11 -25.90
C MET A 141 1.92 7.01 -26.84
N GLN A 142 3.11 7.44 -26.41
CA GLN A 142 3.99 8.28 -27.21
C GLN A 142 4.45 7.56 -28.47
N LEU A 143 4.87 6.30 -28.34
CA LEU A 143 5.31 5.47 -29.46
C LEU A 143 4.17 5.20 -30.44
N CYS A 144 2.99 4.79 -29.95
CA CYS A 144 1.86 4.47 -30.81
C CYS A 144 1.28 5.72 -31.51
N VAL A 145 0.98 6.78 -30.74
CA VAL A 145 0.24 7.94 -31.27
C VAL A 145 1.14 8.92 -32.02
N ARG A 146 2.32 9.24 -31.49
CA ARG A 146 3.23 10.21 -32.15
C ARG A 146 4.09 9.54 -33.20
N ASP A 147 4.77 8.45 -32.83
CA ASP A 147 5.84 7.90 -33.67
C ASP A 147 5.28 6.96 -34.75
N ALA A 148 4.34 6.07 -34.39
CA ALA A 148 3.64 5.19 -35.34
C ALA A 148 2.39 5.81 -35.98
N ARG A 149 2.05 7.08 -35.64
CA ARG A 149 0.92 7.84 -36.19
C ARG A 149 -0.47 7.20 -36.01
N MET A 150 -0.64 6.35 -34.99
CA MET A 150 -1.95 5.83 -34.63
C MET A 150 -2.88 6.98 -34.20
N PRO A 151 -4.14 7.03 -34.66
CA PRO A 151 -5.11 7.98 -34.15
C PRO A 151 -5.29 7.82 -32.63
N ARG A 152 -5.20 8.92 -31.88
CA ARG A 152 -5.31 8.90 -30.41
C ARG A 152 -6.61 8.25 -29.92
N ALA A 153 -7.71 8.41 -30.66
CA ALA A 153 -9.00 7.82 -30.33
C ALA A 153 -8.94 6.28 -30.36
N ASP A 154 -8.23 5.70 -31.31
CA ASP A 154 -8.06 4.25 -31.41
C ASP A 154 -7.19 3.72 -30.27
N PHE A 155 -6.09 4.41 -29.94
CA PHE A 155 -5.25 4.06 -28.79
C PHE A 155 -6.07 4.01 -27.48
N LEU A 156 -6.84 5.07 -27.20
CA LEU A 156 -7.65 5.16 -25.99
C LEU A 156 -8.79 4.13 -25.94
N ARG A 157 -9.22 3.61 -27.08
CA ARG A 157 -10.26 2.57 -27.19
C ARG A 157 -9.69 1.16 -27.04
N LEU A 158 -8.51 0.90 -27.61
CA LEU A 158 -7.97 -0.45 -27.76
C LEU A 158 -6.93 -0.83 -26.72
N PHE A 159 -6.16 0.13 -26.21
CA PHE A 159 -5.08 -0.16 -25.28
C PHE A 159 -5.57 -0.59 -23.89
N PRO A 160 -6.59 0.06 -23.28
CA PRO A 160 -7.11 -0.38 -21.98
C PRO A 160 -7.67 -1.81 -22.04
N GLY A 161 -7.26 -2.66 -21.10
CA GLY A 161 -7.61 -4.08 -21.03
C GLY A 161 -6.69 -5.01 -21.84
N ASN A 162 -5.78 -4.45 -22.65
CA ASN A 162 -4.82 -5.20 -23.46
C ASN A 162 -3.36 -4.84 -23.12
N GLU A 163 -3.10 -4.26 -21.94
CA GLU A 163 -1.82 -3.65 -21.57
C GLU A 163 -0.65 -4.65 -21.58
N THR A 164 -0.94 -5.94 -21.44
CA THR A 164 0.05 -7.02 -21.47
C THR A 164 -0.02 -7.88 -22.74
N ASP A 165 -1.05 -7.71 -23.57
CA ASP A 165 -1.16 -8.41 -24.85
C ASP A 165 -0.24 -7.73 -25.86
N GLN A 166 0.62 -8.49 -26.53
CA GLN A 166 1.53 -7.95 -27.55
C GLN A 166 0.87 -7.82 -28.93
N THR A 167 -0.32 -8.42 -29.11
CA THR A 167 -1.03 -8.51 -30.40
C THR A 167 -2.20 -7.54 -30.54
N TRP A 168 -2.48 -6.76 -29.50
CA TRP A 168 -3.66 -5.89 -29.37
C TRP A 168 -3.88 -4.88 -30.50
N SER A 169 -2.80 -4.49 -31.21
CA SER A 169 -2.83 -3.54 -32.31
C SER A 169 -2.55 -4.18 -33.68
N GLY A 170 -2.47 -5.52 -33.76
CA GLY A 170 -2.10 -6.22 -35.00
C GLY A 170 -3.12 -6.10 -36.13
N ASP A 171 -4.38 -5.81 -35.78
CA ASP A 171 -5.50 -5.69 -36.73
C ASP A 171 -5.75 -4.23 -37.21
N LEU A 172 -4.89 -3.27 -36.82
CA LEU A 172 -4.93 -1.87 -37.27
C LEU A 172 -4.07 -1.63 -38.52
#